data_AF-A0A840W137-F1
#
_entry.id   AF-A0A840W137-F1
#
_cell.length_a   1.000
_cell.length_b   1.000
_cell.length_c   1.000
_cell.angle_alpha   90.00
_cell.angle_beta   90.00
_cell.angle_gamma   90.00
#
_symmetry.space_group_name_H-M   'P 1'
#
loop_
_entity.id
_entity.type
_entity.pdbx_description
1 polymer ?
#
loop_
_entity_poly.entity_id
_entity_poly.type
_entity_poly.pdbx_seq_one_letter_code
_entity_poly.pdbx_strand_id
1 'polypeptide(L)'
;MDTAPDSLRTTDWSRTFHAFGLGTDTPKYLADLRSEKDSRRADALGYLYSAILHQGTVYPATPPAVLHVAGLLPDPAADRPVPGMFDEAMGTDAAPLRQHLLRFLADVARSVAEVEVCGGYSDAELDALADPGERRGELDAFLERMARAEDDDADDGEEVGEDPLLQMVMNTALRDLRRAAPALLEAVRPLLTHRDRGVRQHAVTAAGALSRMGGGLALDLSGAADYAESRDEGAAIVLALVESGGDTAGFLTHHDPAIRACAALSPALADDPAATAELRTALLDPATADAWFEGRPGYFDGHVRFSLVKALVERSGPEDAPDLLPVFQALAAVSSPFAADRDLQGLLRLALGQEGRNASLPLEHLNETQRAYLRAMVDSDSLWDPAIANPGYSAELGGPTPDSTKGAPTCKDVTV
;
A
#
# COMPACT_ATOMS: atom_id res chain seq x y z
N MET A 1 1.95 28.29 4.95
CA MET A 1 1.22 27.11 5.43
C MET A 1 0.72 27.47 6.80
N ASP A 2 -0.58 27.34 7.05
CA ASP A 2 -1.14 27.50 8.38
C ASP A 2 -0.46 26.51 9.34
N THR A 3 -0.21 26.90 10.59
CA THR A 3 0.36 25.96 11.57
C THR A 3 -0.65 24.84 11.85
N ALA A 4 -0.21 23.66 12.32
CA ALA A 4 -1.17 22.58 12.61
C ALA A 4 -2.36 23.02 13.50
N PRO A 5 -2.18 23.83 14.56
CA PRO A 5 -3.31 24.36 15.33
C PRO A 5 -4.25 25.28 14.53
N ASP A 6 -3.73 26.02 13.55
CA ASP A 6 -4.53 26.92 12.72
C ASP A 6 -5.41 26.11 11.75
N SER A 7 -4.91 25.00 11.20
CA SER A 7 -5.68 24.14 10.28
C SER A 7 -6.95 23.56 10.92
N LEU A 8 -6.93 23.24 12.22
CA LEU A 8 -8.11 22.76 12.94
C LEU A 8 -9.22 23.80 13.01
N ARG A 9 -8.88 25.10 13.00
CA ARG A 9 -9.84 26.20 13.13
C ARG A 9 -10.29 26.77 11.79
N THR A 10 -9.46 26.66 10.75
CA THR A 10 -9.75 27.20 9.42
C THR A 10 -10.50 26.22 8.52
N THR A 11 -10.45 24.92 8.80
CA THR A 11 -11.26 23.90 8.11
C THR A 11 -12.69 23.89 8.62
N ASP A 12 -13.67 23.94 7.69
CA ASP A 12 -15.07 23.70 8.00
C ASP A 12 -15.37 22.20 8.04
N TRP A 13 -15.11 21.59 9.19
CA TRP A 13 -15.28 20.14 9.40
C TRP A 13 -16.72 19.66 9.25
N SER A 14 -17.71 20.55 9.42
CA SER A 14 -19.12 20.23 9.21
C SER A 14 -19.47 19.91 7.74
N ARG A 15 -18.57 20.28 6.82
CA ARG A 15 -18.68 20.01 5.38
C ARG A 15 -17.76 18.88 4.91
N THR A 16 -17.14 18.17 5.84
CA THR A 16 -16.30 17.01 5.57
C THR A 16 -16.92 15.76 6.17
N PHE A 17 -16.50 14.59 5.69
CA PHE A 17 -16.85 13.31 6.27
C PHE A 17 -15.69 12.34 6.12
N HIS A 18 -15.76 11.25 6.85
CA HIS A 18 -14.84 10.12 6.90
C HIS A 18 -15.64 8.81 6.90
N ALA A 19 -14.98 7.66 7.06
CA ALA A 19 -15.61 6.34 6.91
C ALA A 19 -16.84 6.09 7.79
N PHE A 20 -16.91 6.73 8.96
CA PHE A 20 -17.99 6.50 9.92
C PHE A 20 -18.96 7.66 10.07
N GLY A 21 -18.86 8.70 9.23
CA GLY A 21 -19.66 9.90 9.47
C GLY A 21 -19.05 11.26 9.10
N LEU A 22 -19.70 12.36 9.51
CA LEU A 22 -19.19 13.73 9.38
C LEU A 22 -17.88 13.89 10.15
N GLY A 23 -17.01 14.75 9.64
CA GLY A 23 -15.71 15.03 10.26
C GLY A 23 -15.76 15.94 11.47
N THR A 24 -16.92 16.20 12.09
CA THR A 24 -17.05 17.18 13.18
C THR A 24 -16.34 16.74 14.47
N ASP A 25 -16.11 15.44 14.64
CA ASP A 25 -15.33 14.85 15.74
C ASP A 25 -13.82 14.83 15.45
N THR A 26 -13.42 14.86 14.18
CA THR A 26 -12.02 14.80 13.71
C THR A 26 -11.09 15.80 14.41
N PRO A 27 -11.46 17.09 14.62
CA PRO A 27 -10.58 18.06 15.28
C PRO A 27 -10.13 17.65 16.67
N LYS A 28 -10.99 16.94 17.42
CA LYS A 28 -10.67 16.46 18.76
C LYS A 28 -9.57 15.41 18.71
N TYR A 29 -9.69 14.43 17.81
CA TYR A 29 -8.70 13.36 17.65
C TYR A 29 -7.37 13.91 17.12
N LEU A 30 -7.41 14.81 16.13
CA LEU A 30 -6.19 15.46 15.62
C LEU A 30 -5.46 16.26 16.71
N ALA A 31 -6.18 16.98 17.56
CA ALA A 31 -5.58 17.68 18.69
C ALA A 31 -4.95 16.72 19.72
N ASP A 32 -5.55 15.54 19.92
CA ASP A 32 -5.06 14.52 20.85
C ASP A 32 -3.75 13.85 20.38
N LEU A 33 -3.32 14.00 19.12
CA LEU A 33 -1.97 13.61 18.67
C LEU A 33 -0.86 14.30 19.48
N ARG A 34 -1.11 15.52 19.99
CA ARG A 34 -0.17 16.27 20.84
C ARG A 34 -0.39 16.04 22.34
N SER A 35 -1.30 15.14 22.71
CA SER A 35 -1.66 14.93 24.11
C SER A 35 -0.46 14.45 24.94
N GLU A 36 -0.35 14.92 26.18
CA GLU A 36 0.59 14.37 27.16
C GLU A 36 0.20 12.94 27.57
N LYS A 37 -1.05 12.51 27.33
CA LYS A 37 -1.54 11.17 27.69
C LYS A 37 -1.30 10.19 26.55
N ASP A 38 -0.53 9.14 26.82
CA ASP A 38 -0.15 8.11 25.85
C ASP A 38 -1.37 7.44 25.19
N SER A 39 -2.38 7.09 26.00
CA SER A 39 -3.61 6.45 25.48
C SER A 39 -4.33 7.34 24.46
N ARG A 40 -4.37 8.67 24.69
CA ARG A 40 -5.01 9.59 23.75
C ARG A 40 -4.23 9.75 22.45
N ARG A 41 -2.90 9.71 22.50
CA ARG A 41 -2.08 9.72 21.29
C ARG A 41 -2.26 8.43 20.49
N ALA A 42 -2.32 7.28 21.17
CA ALA A 42 -2.57 5.99 20.54
C ALA A 42 -3.98 5.94 19.90
N ASP A 43 -5.01 6.39 20.61
CA ASP A 43 -6.38 6.48 20.09
C ASP A 43 -6.45 7.42 18.86
N ALA A 44 -5.77 8.57 18.93
CA ALA A 44 -5.70 9.51 17.82
C ALA A 44 -4.97 8.94 16.59
N LEU A 45 -3.87 8.20 16.81
CA LEU A 45 -3.18 7.50 15.73
C LEU A 45 -4.06 6.39 15.13
N GLY A 46 -4.79 5.65 15.97
CA GLY A 46 -5.73 4.64 15.52
C GLY A 46 -6.85 5.23 14.68
N TYR A 47 -7.35 6.40 15.06
CA TYR A 47 -8.38 7.15 14.33
C TYR A 47 -7.94 7.57 12.91
N LEU A 48 -6.66 7.91 12.71
CA LEU A 48 -6.13 8.21 11.38
C LEU A 48 -6.31 7.04 10.39
N TYR A 49 -6.11 5.81 10.85
CA TYR A 49 -6.25 4.62 10.00
C TYR A 49 -7.66 4.02 10.00
N SER A 50 -8.41 4.17 11.09
CA SER A 50 -9.76 3.61 11.17
C SER A 50 -10.80 4.47 10.49
N ALA A 51 -10.71 5.80 10.60
CA ALA A 51 -11.71 6.73 10.07
C ALA A 51 -11.18 7.52 8.86
N ILE A 52 -10.01 8.15 8.98
CA ILE A 52 -9.51 9.11 7.98
C ILE A 52 -9.03 8.41 6.70
N LEU A 53 -8.25 7.32 6.82
CA LEU A 53 -7.77 6.51 5.69
C LEU A 53 -8.30 5.06 5.80
N HIS A 54 -9.62 4.92 5.99
CA HIS A 54 -10.22 3.60 6.17
C HIS A 54 -10.02 2.71 4.95
N GLN A 55 -9.27 1.61 5.12
CA GLN A 55 -8.95 0.66 4.04
C GLN A 55 -8.38 1.35 2.78
N GLY A 56 -7.61 2.43 2.97
CA GLY A 56 -7.04 3.20 1.86
C GLY A 56 -8.00 4.14 1.14
N THR A 57 -9.27 4.25 1.58
CA THR A 57 -10.21 5.19 0.96
C THR A 57 -9.88 6.63 1.36
N VAL A 58 -9.79 7.51 0.38
CA VAL A 58 -9.54 8.94 0.57
C VAL A 58 -10.86 9.68 0.73
N TYR A 59 -11.21 10.01 1.97
CA TYR A 59 -12.42 10.79 2.29
C TYR A 59 -12.19 12.30 2.29
N PRO A 60 -13.24 13.13 2.26
CA PRO A 60 -13.11 14.60 2.31
C PRO A 60 -12.50 15.16 3.58
N ALA A 61 -12.50 14.42 4.69
CA ALA A 61 -11.74 14.76 5.90
C ALA A 61 -10.23 14.51 5.77
N THR A 62 -9.78 13.72 4.77
CA THR A 62 -8.37 13.33 4.60
C THR A 62 -7.44 14.49 4.26
N PRO A 63 -7.72 15.34 3.24
CA PRO A 63 -6.82 16.45 2.91
C PRO A 63 -6.51 17.39 4.09
N PRO A 64 -7.50 17.90 4.85
CA PRO A 64 -7.20 18.78 5.99
C PRO A 64 -6.51 18.03 7.15
N ALA A 65 -6.82 16.75 7.38
CA ALA A 65 -6.13 15.94 8.38
C ALA A 65 -4.65 15.72 8.03
N VAL A 66 -4.35 15.45 6.75
CA VAL A 66 -2.98 15.29 6.23
C VAL A 66 -2.18 16.57 6.37
N LEU A 67 -2.76 17.73 6.03
CA LEU A 67 -2.12 19.04 6.23
C LEU A 67 -1.85 19.32 7.72
N HIS A 68 -2.78 18.94 8.61
CA HIS A 68 -2.57 19.02 10.05
C HIS A 68 -1.38 18.16 10.49
N VAL A 69 -1.35 16.89 10.08
CA VAL A 69 -0.26 15.94 10.38
C VAL A 69 1.09 16.46 9.90
N ALA A 70 1.15 16.99 8.68
CA ALA A 70 2.37 17.60 8.14
C ALA A 70 2.83 18.80 8.99
N GLY A 71 1.90 19.62 9.48
CA GLY A 71 2.19 20.72 10.39
C GLY A 71 2.68 20.29 11.77
N LEU A 72 2.44 19.03 12.19
CA LEU A 72 2.95 18.47 13.44
C LEU A 72 4.38 17.93 13.31
N LEU A 73 4.84 17.67 12.08
CA LEU A 73 6.20 17.18 11.85
C LEU A 73 7.24 18.05 12.57
N PRO A 74 7.34 19.38 12.45
CA PRO A 74 8.36 20.14 13.17
C PRO A 74 8.23 20.18 14.71
N ASP A 75 7.13 19.68 15.29
CA ASP A 75 6.90 19.73 16.74
C ASP A 75 7.80 18.74 17.49
N PRO A 76 8.59 19.16 18.50
CA PRO A 76 9.33 18.25 19.37
C PRO A 76 8.46 17.22 20.10
N ALA A 77 7.16 17.49 20.33
CA ALA A 77 6.23 16.54 20.92
C ALA A 77 6.07 15.27 20.06
N ALA A 78 6.35 15.35 18.75
CA ALA A 78 6.33 14.19 17.86
C ALA A 78 7.48 13.20 18.12
N ASP A 79 8.48 13.55 18.94
CA ASP A 79 9.55 12.61 19.33
C ASP A 79 9.12 11.64 20.44
N ARG A 80 7.94 11.84 21.03
CA ARG A 80 7.44 10.97 22.09
C ARG A 80 7.06 9.60 21.53
N PRO A 81 7.42 8.50 22.21
CA PRO A 81 7.02 7.17 21.79
C PRO A 81 5.50 7.01 21.89
N VAL A 82 4.94 6.29 20.92
CA VAL A 82 3.53 5.87 20.88
C VAL A 82 3.52 4.41 20.45
N PRO A 83 2.87 3.51 21.20
CA PRO A 83 2.65 2.14 20.74
C PRO A 83 1.90 2.16 19.41
N GLY A 84 2.43 1.50 18.41
CA GLY A 84 1.73 1.25 17.15
C GLY A 84 0.55 0.31 17.36
N MET A 85 -0.42 0.38 16.46
CA MET A 85 -1.67 -0.41 16.51
C MET A 85 -1.44 -1.92 16.63
N PHE A 86 -0.29 -2.42 16.16
CA PHE A 86 0.07 -3.85 16.19
C PHE A 86 1.34 -4.14 17.00
N ASP A 87 1.93 -3.14 17.65
CA ASP A 87 3.25 -3.27 18.29
C ASP A 87 3.19 -4.22 19.49
N GLU A 88 2.12 -4.16 20.29
CA GLU A 88 1.92 -5.05 21.45
C GLU A 88 1.77 -6.52 21.02
N ALA A 89 1.11 -6.78 19.89
CA ALA A 89 0.92 -8.13 19.35
C ALA A 89 2.23 -8.68 18.74
N MET A 90 3.09 -7.80 18.25
CA MET A 90 4.35 -8.13 17.57
C MET A 90 5.58 -8.08 18.50
N GLY A 91 5.41 -7.61 19.74
CA GLY A 91 6.50 -7.48 20.72
C GLY A 91 7.54 -6.42 20.34
N THR A 92 7.14 -5.41 19.57
CA THR A 92 8.03 -4.32 19.10
C THR A 92 8.03 -3.14 20.07
N ASP A 93 9.17 -2.46 20.17
CA ASP A 93 9.29 -1.24 20.97
C ASP A 93 8.50 -0.08 20.35
N ALA A 94 7.93 0.78 21.20
CA ALA A 94 7.17 1.94 20.76
C ALA A 94 8.05 2.93 19.98
N ALA A 95 7.68 3.21 18.73
CA ALA A 95 8.35 4.19 17.89
C ALA A 95 7.92 5.63 18.21
N PRO A 96 8.76 6.65 17.91
CA PRO A 96 8.35 8.05 17.98
C PRO A 96 7.11 8.33 17.14
N LEU A 97 6.17 9.14 17.66
CA LEU A 97 4.96 9.57 16.93
C LEU A 97 5.31 10.07 15.52
N ARG A 98 6.41 10.81 15.36
CA ARG A 98 6.91 11.32 14.09
C ARG A 98 7.07 10.23 13.02
N GLN A 99 7.54 9.03 13.39
CA GLN A 99 7.68 7.92 12.44
C GLN A 99 6.30 7.45 11.97
N HIS A 100 5.34 7.34 12.89
CA HIS A 100 3.95 6.99 12.57
C HIS A 100 3.26 8.05 11.70
N LEU A 101 3.50 9.34 11.95
CA LEU A 101 2.97 10.43 11.14
C LEU A 101 3.55 10.39 9.71
N LEU A 102 4.85 10.15 9.57
CA LEU A 102 5.50 10.01 8.25
C LEU A 102 4.96 8.79 7.50
N ARG A 103 4.74 7.67 8.19
CA ARG A 103 4.10 6.48 7.62
C ARG A 103 2.70 6.79 7.13
N PHE A 104 1.88 7.46 7.94
CA PHE A 104 0.53 7.87 7.54
C PHE A 104 0.54 8.75 6.28
N LEU A 105 1.47 9.71 6.18
CA LEU A 105 1.62 10.53 4.96
C LEU A 105 1.99 9.68 3.73
N ALA A 106 2.87 8.69 3.89
CA ALA A 106 3.23 7.76 2.81
C ALA A 106 2.03 6.90 2.37
N ASP A 107 1.27 6.37 3.33
CA ASP A 107 0.11 5.52 3.07
C ASP A 107 -1.00 6.30 2.34
N VAL A 108 -1.29 7.54 2.77
CA VAL A 108 -2.24 8.40 2.03
C VAL A 108 -1.76 8.65 0.60
N ALA A 109 -0.48 8.98 0.43
CA ALA A 109 0.06 9.27 -0.89
C ALA A 109 -0.04 8.08 -1.85
N ARG A 110 0.16 6.86 -1.34
CA ARG A 110 -0.05 5.62 -2.12
C ARG A 110 -1.50 5.38 -2.45
N SER A 111 -2.41 5.58 -1.50
CA SER A 111 -3.85 5.46 -1.76
C SER A 111 -4.33 6.40 -2.87
N VAL A 112 -3.82 7.63 -2.90
CA VAL A 112 -4.09 8.56 -4.02
C VAL A 112 -3.53 8.01 -5.33
N ALA A 113 -2.29 7.54 -5.34
CA ALA A 113 -1.64 7.00 -6.54
C ALA A 113 -2.27 5.68 -7.04
N GLU A 114 -2.84 4.86 -6.17
CA GLU A 114 -3.54 3.62 -6.54
C GLU A 114 -4.86 3.92 -7.26
N VAL A 115 -5.64 4.88 -6.78
CA VAL A 115 -6.86 5.34 -7.47
C VAL A 115 -6.54 5.84 -8.88
N GLU A 116 -5.39 6.48 -9.07
CA GLU A 116 -4.95 6.92 -10.40
C GLU A 116 -4.56 5.77 -11.31
N VAL A 117 -3.91 4.72 -10.81
CA VAL A 117 -3.58 3.55 -11.63
C VAL A 117 -4.87 2.83 -12.07
N CYS A 118 -5.91 2.84 -11.24
CA CYS A 118 -7.21 2.26 -11.58
C CYS A 118 -8.11 3.17 -12.44
N GLY A 119 -8.02 4.50 -12.28
CA GLY A 119 -8.91 5.49 -12.91
C GLY A 119 -8.29 6.29 -14.06
N GLY A 120 -6.97 6.40 -14.13
CA GLY A 120 -6.22 7.05 -15.21
C GLY A 120 -6.36 8.58 -15.29
N TYR A 121 -6.87 9.25 -14.26
CA TYR A 121 -7.21 10.67 -14.34
C TYR A 121 -5.98 11.58 -14.33
N SER A 122 -5.90 12.46 -15.34
CA SER A 122 -5.01 13.63 -15.34
C SER A 122 -5.47 14.69 -14.33
N ASP A 123 -4.60 15.63 -13.99
CA ASP A 123 -4.96 16.78 -13.13
C ASP A 123 -6.16 17.56 -13.67
N ALA A 124 -6.24 17.72 -15.00
CA ALA A 124 -7.34 18.44 -15.65
C ALA A 124 -8.67 17.68 -15.56
N GLU A 125 -8.63 16.34 -15.65
CA GLU A 125 -9.82 15.50 -15.49
C GLU A 125 -10.30 15.50 -14.04
N LEU A 126 -9.39 15.38 -13.07
CA LEU A 126 -9.73 15.52 -11.65
C LEU A 126 -10.31 16.90 -11.33
N ASP A 127 -9.73 17.97 -11.90
CA ASP A 127 -10.25 19.32 -11.74
C ASP A 127 -11.69 19.45 -12.28
N ALA A 128 -11.98 18.85 -13.44
CA ALA A 128 -13.32 18.85 -14.01
C ALA A 128 -14.31 18.00 -13.20
N LEU A 129 -13.89 16.82 -12.72
CA LEU A 129 -14.71 15.93 -11.89
C LEU A 129 -15.02 16.54 -10.51
N ALA A 130 -14.14 17.41 -10.01
CA ALA A 130 -14.27 18.10 -8.74
C ALA A 130 -14.84 19.52 -8.85
N ASP A 131 -15.22 19.98 -10.05
CA ASP A 131 -15.86 21.29 -10.23
C ASP A 131 -17.38 21.16 -10.04
N PRO A 132 -17.96 21.78 -8.99
CA PRO A 132 -19.41 21.77 -8.82
C PRO A 132 -20.15 22.58 -9.88
N GLY A 133 -19.49 23.50 -10.61
CA GLY A 133 -20.12 24.30 -11.66
C GLY A 133 -21.45 24.94 -11.21
N GLU A 134 -22.50 24.73 -12.01
CA GLU A 134 -23.88 25.17 -11.72
C GLU A 134 -24.54 24.39 -10.58
N ARG A 135 -24.03 23.21 -10.22
CA ARG A 135 -24.56 22.32 -9.17
C ARG A 135 -24.09 22.67 -7.76
N ARG A 136 -23.41 23.81 -7.57
CA ARG A 136 -22.91 24.25 -6.25
C ARG A 136 -24.01 24.29 -5.19
N GLY A 137 -25.21 24.78 -5.54
CA GLY A 137 -26.34 24.81 -4.61
C GLY A 137 -26.87 23.41 -4.27
N GLU A 138 -26.84 22.46 -5.21
CA GLU A 138 -27.19 21.06 -4.96
C GLU A 138 -26.17 20.40 -4.04
N LEU A 139 -24.88 20.67 -4.25
CA LEU A 139 -23.81 20.17 -3.39
C LEU A 139 -23.94 20.70 -1.96
N ASP A 140 -24.21 21.99 -1.79
CA ASP A 140 -24.45 22.57 -0.46
C ASP A 140 -25.65 21.92 0.24
N ALA A 141 -26.76 21.74 -0.49
CA ALA A 141 -27.93 21.04 0.04
C ALA A 141 -27.65 19.55 0.34
N PHE A 142 -26.82 18.88 -0.45
CA PHE A 142 -26.39 17.50 -0.21
C PHE A 142 -25.57 17.38 1.08
N LEU A 143 -24.56 18.24 1.28
CA LEU A 143 -23.75 18.25 2.49
C LEU A 143 -24.58 18.60 3.73
N GLU A 144 -25.51 19.55 3.62
CA GLU A 144 -26.45 19.84 4.72
C GLU A 144 -27.37 18.67 5.05
N ARG A 145 -27.82 17.90 4.06
CA ARG A 145 -28.64 16.69 4.30
C ARG A 145 -27.82 15.60 4.99
N MET A 146 -26.61 15.33 4.52
CA MET A 146 -25.70 14.40 5.20
C MET A 146 -25.46 14.82 6.65
N ALA A 147 -25.29 16.13 6.87
CA ALA A 147 -25.09 16.65 8.21
C ALA A 147 -26.28 16.46 9.15
N ARG A 148 -27.52 16.51 8.63
CA ARG A 148 -28.74 16.26 9.42
C ARG A 148 -29.03 14.77 9.61
N ALA A 149 -28.66 13.94 8.64
CA ALA A 149 -28.93 12.50 8.66
C ALA A 149 -28.09 11.73 9.72
N GLU A 150 -27.00 12.30 10.21
CA GLU A 150 -26.27 11.74 11.36
C GLU A 150 -26.95 11.97 12.71
N ASP A 151 -27.72 13.05 12.85
CA ASP A 151 -28.38 13.41 14.11
C ASP A 151 -29.67 12.58 14.33
N ASP A 152 -30.23 12.02 13.27
CA ASP A 152 -31.38 11.13 13.30
C ASP A 152 -30.90 9.69 13.04
N ASP A 153 -31.11 8.74 13.97
CA ASP A 153 -30.79 7.30 13.84
C ASP A 153 -31.64 6.62 12.72
N ALA A 154 -31.53 7.08 11.47
CA ALA A 154 -32.23 6.56 10.32
C ALA A 154 -31.42 5.42 9.69
N ASP A 155 -31.79 4.20 10.09
CA ASP A 155 -31.46 2.91 9.49
C ASP A 155 -32.03 2.80 8.06
N ASP A 156 -31.54 3.61 7.13
CA ASP A 156 -31.86 3.48 5.71
C ASP A 156 -30.55 3.31 4.92
N GLY A 157 -30.10 2.06 4.82
CA GLY A 157 -29.00 1.62 3.96
C GLY A 157 -29.33 1.68 2.47
N GLU A 158 -29.74 2.86 1.97
CA GLU A 158 -29.98 3.12 0.54
C GLU A 158 -28.72 3.70 -0.11
N GLU A 159 -28.09 2.92 -1.00
CA GLU A 159 -27.12 3.26 -2.06
C GLU A 159 -26.45 4.66 -2.07
N VAL A 160 -25.84 5.10 -0.96
CA VAL A 160 -25.06 6.34 -0.91
C VAL A 160 -23.86 6.29 -1.88
N GLY A 161 -23.35 5.09 -2.20
CA GLY A 161 -22.17 4.89 -3.05
C GLY A 161 -22.30 5.32 -4.52
N GLU A 162 -23.51 5.49 -5.06
CA GLU A 162 -23.73 5.84 -6.47
C GLU A 162 -24.14 7.31 -6.70
N ASP A 163 -24.25 8.14 -5.65
CA ASP A 163 -24.61 9.55 -5.81
C ASP A 163 -23.49 10.33 -6.55
N PRO A 164 -23.78 10.96 -7.71
CA PRO A 164 -22.80 11.75 -8.44
C PRO A 164 -22.21 12.91 -7.62
N LEU A 165 -22.95 13.46 -6.65
CA LEU A 165 -22.44 14.49 -5.73
C LEU A 165 -21.47 13.89 -4.74
N LEU A 166 -21.70 12.68 -4.22
CA LEU A 166 -20.73 12.01 -3.36
C LEU A 166 -19.42 11.80 -4.11
N GLN A 167 -19.48 11.24 -5.32
CA GLN A 167 -18.30 10.99 -6.15
C GLN A 167 -17.55 12.29 -6.47
N MET A 168 -18.25 13.39 -6.73
CA MET A 168 -17.64 14.71 -6.92
C MET A 168 -16.87 15.20 -5.68
N VAL A 169 -17.40 14.98 -4.47
CA VAL A 169 -16.71 15.36 -3.22
C VAL A 169 -15.51 14.44 -2.94
N MET A 170 -15.61 13.14 -3.24
CA MET A 170 -14.47 12.21 -3.15
C MET A 170 -13.35 12.62 -4.13
N ASN A 171 -13.70 12.95 -5.38
CA ASN A 171 -12.74 13.47 -6.37
C ASN A 171 -12.11 14.80 -5.95
N THR A 172 -12.88 15.66 -5.26
CA THR A 172 -12.34 16.90 -4.66
C THR A 172 -11.24 16.58 -3.65
N ALA A 173 -11.40 15.56 -2.82
CA ALA A 173 -10.39 15.15 -1.85
C ALA A 173 -9.09 14.68 -2.53
N LEU A 174 -9.19 13.86 -3.58
CA LEU A 174 -8.05 13.40 -4.38
C LEU A 174 -7.29 14.57 -5.01
N ARG A 175 -8.01 15.49 -5.68
CA ARG A 175 -7.45 16.70 -6.28
C ARG A 175 -6.70 17.55 -5.25
N ASP A 176 -7.32 17.77 -4.10
CA ASP A 176 -6.76 18.65 -3.06
C ASP A 176 -5.49 18.04 -2.45
N LEU A 177 -5.41 16.71 -2.30
CA LEU A 177 -4.18 16.02 -1.88
C LEU A 177 -3.05 16.13 -2.91
N ARG A 178 -3.33 15.94 -4.21
CA ARG A 178 -2.33 16.15 -5.27
C ARG A 178 -1.76 17.57 -5.23
N ARG A 179 -2.63 18.57 -5.09
CA ARG A 179 -2.22 19.98 -4.97
C ARG A 179 -1.44 20.26 -3.69
N ALA A 180 -1.66 19.49 -2.63
CA ALA A 180 -0.91 19.60 -1.39
C ALA A 180 0.49 18.95 -1.46
N ALA A 181 0.76 18.07 -2.43
CA ALA A 181 2.02 17.31 -2.50
C ALA A 181 3.30 18.17 -2.36
N PRO A 182 3.45 19.34 -3.04
CA PRO A 182 4.62 20.18 -2.86
C PRO A 182 4.80 20.66 -1.41
N ALA A 183 3.71 21.07 -0.76
CA ALA A 183 3.78 21.59 0.61
C ALA A 183 4.06 20.47 1.62
N LEU A 184 3.54 19.25 1.37
CA LEU A 184 3.83 18.07 2.17
C LEU A 184 5.29 17.64 2.04
N LEU A 185 5.85 17.67 0.82
CA LEU A 185 7.28 17.41 0.60
C LEU A 185 8.16 18.43 1.32
N GLU A 186 7.82 19.71 1.30
CA GLU A 186 8.56 20.73 2.05
C GLU A 186 8.52 20.48 3.58
N ALA A 187 7.41 19.95 4.11
CA ALA A 187 7.33 19.58 5.51
C ALA A 187 8.19 18.35 5.87
N VAL A 188 8.35 17.40 4.95
CA VAL A 188 9.17 16.19 5.13
C VAL A 188 10.67 16.44 4.91
N ARG A 189 11.03 17.36 4.02
CA ARG A 189 12.42 17.65 3.58
C ARG A 189 13.43 17.76 4.74
N PRO A 190 13.18 18.49 5.86
CA PRO A 190 14.13 18.60 6.95
C PRO A 190 14.42 17.27 7.66
N LEU A 191 13.51 16.30 7.56
CA LEU A 191 13.59 15.01 8.26
C LEU A 191 14.43 13.98 7.49
N LEU A 192 14.78 14.24 6.24
CA LEU A 192 15.66 13.38 5.43
C LEU A 192 17.07 13.22 6.03
N THR A 193 17.50 14.19 6.84
CA THR A 193 18.81 14.21 7.52
C THR A 193 18.66 14.18 9.05
N HIS A 194 17.51 13.73 9.55
CA HIS A 194 17.25 13.67 10.99
C HIS A 194 18.27 12.77 11.72
N ARG A 195 18.58 13.07 12.98
CA ARG A 195 19.55 12.27 13.76
C ARG A 195 19.11 10.82 14.02
N ASP A 196 17.79 10.62 14.12
CA ASP A 196 17.19 9.31 14.33
C ASP A 196 17.03 8.57 12.99
N ARG A 197 17.66 7.40 12.88
CA ARG A 197 17.66 6.58 11.65
C ARG A 197 16.26 6.16 11.21
N GLY A 198 15.37 5.84 12.15
CA GLY A 198 14.01 5.42 11.84
C GLY A 198 13.20 6.59 11.28
N VAL A 199 13.37 7.79 11.83
CA VAL A 199 12.77 9.02 11.28
C VAL A 199 13.28 9.29 9.86
N ARG A 200 14.60 9.18 9.61
CA ARG A 200 15.15 9.37 8.26
C ARG A 200 14.54 8.39 7.27
N GLN A 201 14.51 7.11 7.61
CA GLN A 201 13.98 6.06 6.75
C GLN A 201 12.50 6.28 6.39
N HIS A 202 11.66 6.64 7.37
CA HIS A 202 10.26 6.97 7.13
C HIS A 202 10.10 8.28 6.35
N ALA A 203 10.98 9.27 6.55
CA ALA A 203 10.96 10.51 5.78
C ALA A 203 11.30 10.28 4.32
N VAL A 204 12.31 9.45 4.03
CA VAL A 204 12.66 9.05 2.67
C VAL A 204 11.50 8.31 1.99
N THR A 205 10.87 7.38 2.70
CA THR A 205 9.70 6.64 2.19
C THR A 205 8.53 7.58 1.89
N ALA A 206 8.19 8.49 2.82
CA ALA A 206 7.14 9.48 2.63
C ALA A 206 7.46 10.41 1.46
N ALA A 207 8.71 10.83 1.29
CA ALA A 207 9.11 11.72 0.21
C ALA A 207 8.98 11.06 -1.18
N GLY A 208 9.31 9.78 -1.31
CA GLY A 208 9.09 8.99 -2.54
C GLY A 208 7.60 8.92 -2.91
N ALA A 209 6.75 8.54 -1.94
CA ALA A 209 5.31 8.43 -2.15
C ALA A 209 4.65 9.79 -2.47
N LEU A 210 4.99 10.85 -1.73
CA LEU A 210 4.48 12.21 -1.96
C LEU A 210 4.94 12.77 -3.31
N SER A 211 6.17 12.46 -3.73
CA SER A 211 6.67 12.82 -5.05
C SER A 211 5.81 12.21 -6.14
N ARG A 212 5.50 10.91 -6.03
CA ARG A 212 4.62 10.20 -6.96
C ARG A 212 3.22 10.80 -7.00
N MET A 213 2.61 11.02 -5.84
CA MET A 213 1.29 11.65 -5.71
C MET A 213 1.23 13.04 -6.35
N GLY A 214 2.33 13.80 -6.31
CA GLY A 214 2.45 15.10 -6.96
C GLY A 214 2.76 15.06 -8.46
N GLY A 215 2.67 13.90 -9.11
CA GLY A 215 2.97 13.74 -10.54
C GLY A 215 4.47 13.60 -10.85
N GLY A 216 5.26 13.04 -9.93
CA GLY A 216 6.70 12.86 -10.12
C GLY A 216 7.51 14.12 -9.82
N LEU A 217 7.22 14.78 -8.70
CA LEU A 217 7.95 15.98 -8.28
C LEU A 217 9.45 15.69 -8.10
N ALA A 218 10.30 16.65 -8.41
CA ALA A 218 11.75 16.46 -8.27
C ALA A 218 12.12 16.21 -6.79
N LEU A 219 12.79 15.08 -6.55
CA LEU A 219 13.19 14.63 -5.23
C LEU A 219 14.72 14.60 -5.10
N ASP A 220 15.25 15.33 -4.12
CA ASP A 220 16.67 15.31 -3.78
C ASP A 220 16.88 14.48 -2.52
N LEU A 221 17.47 13.29 -2.69
CA LEU A 221 17.81 12.37 -1.62
C LEU A 221 19.30 12.36 -1.28
N SER A 222 20.11 13.26 -1.86
CA SER A 222 21.57 13.30 -1.64
C SER A 222 21.92 13.41 -0.16
N GLY A 223 21.25 14.30 0.57
CA GLY A 223 21.41 14.43 2.01
C GLY A 223 21.03 13.16 2.79
N ALA A 224 20.01 12.42 2.38
CA ALA A 224 19.69 11.15 3.03
C ALA A 224 20.77 10.09 2.73
N ALA A 225 21.29 10.06 1.49
CA ALA A 225 22.35 9.15 1.08
C ALA A 225 23.66 9.39 1.83
N ASP A 226 24.02 10.65 2.11
CA ASP A 226 25.20 11.00 2.90
C ASP A 226 25.15 10.49 4.34
N TYR A 227 23.95 10.25 4.87
CA TYR A 227 23.70 9.79 6.25
C TYR A 227 23.27 8.31 6.34
N ALA A 228 23.18 7.61 5.20
CA ALA A 228 22.78 6.20 5.19
C ALA A 228 23.93 5.33 5.70
N GLU A 229 23.71 4.66 6.83
CA GLU A 229 24.72 3.82 7.49
C GLU A 229 24.38 2.32 7.41
N SER A 230 23.16 1.98 7.01
CA SER A 230 22.65 0.62 6.97
C SER A 230 22.10 0.23 5.60
N ARG A 231 21.95 -1.08 5.40
CA ARG A 231 21.21 -1.65 4.27
C ARG A 231 19.79 -1.08 4.20
N ASP A 232 19.10 -0.98 5.32
CA ASP A 232 17.70 -0.56 5.39
C ASP A 232 17.52 0.88 4.89
N GLU A 233 18.42 1.79 5.30
CA GLU A 233 18.43 3.18 4.83
C GLU A 233 18.77 3.26 3.34
N GLY A 234 19.78 2.51 2.88
CA GLY A 234 20.12 2.43 1.46
C GLY A 234 18.96 1.90 0.60
N ALA A 235 18.27 0.86 1.07
CA ALA A 235 17.11 0.29 0.39
C ALA A 235 15.95 1.27 0.35
N ALA A 236 15.66 1.97 1.45
CA ALA A 236 14.62 2.99 1.49
C ALA A 236 14.88 4.12 0.47
N ILE A 237 16.13 4.55 0.29
CA ILE A 237 16.51 5.55 -0.73
C ILE A 237 16.24 5.03 -2.13
N VAL A 238 16.70 3.81 -2.44
CA VAL A 238 16.47 3.20 -3.76
C VAL A 238 14.99 3.01 -4.04
N LEU A 239 14.22 2.55 -3.06
CA LEU A 239 12.76 2.37 -3.19
C LEU A 239 12.02 3.70 -3.31
N ALA A 240 12.47 4.77 -2.65
CA ALA A 240 11.93 6.10 -2.85
C ALA A 240 12.17 6.60 -4.29
N LEU A 241 13.35 6.30 -4.88
CA LEU A 241 13.61 6.56 -6.30
C LEU A 241 12.70 5.72 -7.20
N VAL A 242 12.51 4.43 -6.91
CA VAL A 242 11.54 3.57 -7.64
C VAL A 242 10.15 4.21 -7.63
N GLU A 243 9.68 4.60 -6.45
CA GLU A 243 8.33 5.15 -6.25
C GLU A 243 8.16 6.50 -6.96
N SER A 244 9.18 7.36 -6.92
CA SER A 244 9.19 8.67 -7.56
C SER A 244 9.49 8.65 -9.06
N GLY A 245 9.81 7.49 -9.65
CA GLY A 245 10.21 7.37 -11.07
C GLY A 245 11.64 7.84 -11.38
N GLY A 246 12.52 7.86 -10.38
CA GLY A 246 13.94 8.16 -10.54
C GLY A 246 14.75 7.03 -11.19
N ASP A 247 15.95 7.36 -11.65
CA ASP A 247 16.88 6.37 -12.21
C ASP A 247 17.49 5.49 -11.10
N THR A 248 17.40 4.17 -11.30
CA THR A 248 17.93 3.16 -10.38
C THR A 248 18.90 2.19 -11.05
N ALA A 249 19.21 2.37 -12.35
CA ALA A 249 20.04 1.43 -13.12
C ALA A 249 21.42 1.23 -12.52
N GLY A 250 22.03 2.29 -11.98
CA GLY A 250 23.35 2.22 -11.32
C GLY A 250 23.39 1.26 -10.13
N PHE A 251 22.25 1.04 -9.46
CA PHE A 251 22.17 0.16 -8.28
C PHE A 251 22.08 -1.33 -8.64
N LEU A 252 21.85 -1.70 -9.91
CA LEU A 252 21.88 -3.11 -10.34
C LEU A 252 23.27 -3.75 -10.24
N THR A 253 24.32 -2.97 -9.99
CA THR A 253 25.68 -3.49 -9.76
C THR A 253 26.14 -3.36 -8.31
N HIS A 254 25.22 -3.01 -7.41
CA HIS A 254 25.52 -2.84 -6.00
C HIS A 254 25.96 -4.17 -5.35
N HIS A 255 26.92 -4.10 -4.42
CA HIS A 255 27.47 -5.29 -3.76
C HIS A 255 26.43 -6.05 -2.94
N ASP A 256 25.49 -5.33 -2.32
CA ASP A 256 24.40 -5.90 -1.53
C ASP A 256 23.23 -6.37 -2.43
N PRO A 257 22.83 -7.66 -2.36
CA PRO A 257 21.73 -8.20 -3.17
C PRO A 257 20.37 -7.57 -2.86
N ALA A 258 20.10 -7.15 -1.62
CA ALA A 258 18.83 -6.51 -1.27
C ALA A 258 18.66 -5.18 -2.00
N ILE A 259 19.76 -4.41 -2.13
CA ILE A 259 19.78 -3.14 -2.86
C ILE A 259 19.56 -3.35 -4.35
N ARG A 260 20.20 -4.38 -4.95
CA ARG A 260 19.97 -4.73 -6.36
C ARG A 260 18.52 -5.12 -6.63
N ALA A 261 17.94 -5.95 -5.76
CA ALA A 261 16.54 -6.36 -5.86
C ALA A 261 15.57 -5.17 -5.70
N CYS A 262 15.86 -4.24 -4.78
CA CYS A 262 15.09 -3.00 -4.64
C CYS A 262 15.16 -2.14 -5.90
N ALA A 263 16.35 -1.98 -6.50
CA ALA A 263 16.51 -1.23 -7.75
C ALA A 263 15.75 -1.89 -8.91
N ALA A 264 15.82 -3.23 -8.99
CA ALA A 264 15.15 -4.00 -10.00
C ALA A 264 13.62 -3.86 -9.98
N LEU A 265 13.01 -3.44 -8.86
CA LEU A 265 11.57 -3.15 -8.78
C LEU A 265 11.14 -1.93 -9.61
N SER A 266 12.07 -1.10 -10.08
CA SER A 266 11.73 0.08 -10.89
C SER A 266 10.94 -0.27 -12.15
N PRO A 267 9.76 0.33 -12.38
CA PRO A 267 9.03 0.20 -13.64
C PRO A 267 9.84 0.67 -14.86
N ALA A 268 10.77 1.62 -14.67
CA ALA A 268 11.64 2.10 -15.75
C ALA A 268 12.65 1.04 -16.24
N LEU A 269 12.86 -0.03 -15.46
CA LEU A 269 13.73 -1.15 -15.77
C LEU A 269 12.94 -2.41 -16.15
N ALA A 270 11.65 -2.28 -16.49
CA ALA A 270 10.81 -3.43 -16.83
C ALA A 270 11.35 -4.25 -18.02
N ASP A 271 11.91 -3.57 -19.02
CA ASP A 271 12.50 -4.19 -20.22
C ASP A 271 13.99 -4.54 -20.05
N ASP A 272 14.59 -4.28 -18.88
CA ASP A 272 16.00 -4.60 -18.62
C ASP A 272 16.15 -6.06 -18.16
N PRO A 273 16.81 -6.93 -18.96
CA PRO A 273 16.98 -8.34 -18.58
C PRO A 273 17.83 -8.53 -17.32
N ALA A 274 18.74 -7.59 -17.01
CA ALA A 274 19.53 -7.65 -15.77
C ALA A 274 18.64 -7.40 -14.55
N ALA A 275 17.72 -6.45 -14.62
CA ALA A 275 16.76 -6.20 -13.54
C ALA A 275 15.87 -7.43 -13.30
N THR A 276 15.31 -8.01 -14.37
CA THR A 276 14.49 -9.23 -14.26
C THR A 276 15.28 -10.42 -13.71
N ALA A 277 16.57 -10.54 -14.06
CA ALA A 277 17.45 -11.56 -13.50
C ALA A 277 17.72 -11.37 -11.99
N GLU A 278 17.84 -10.14 -11.50
CA GLU A 278 17.98 -9.86 -10.06
C GLU A 278 16.71 -10.21 -9.28
N LEU A 279 15.51 -9.91 -9.83
CA LEU A 279 14.23 -10.35 -9.22
C LEU A 279 14.16 -11.88 -9.13
N ARG A 280 14.50 -12.58 -10.22
CA ARG A 280 14.54 -14.05 -10.25
C ARG A 280 15.53 -14.60 -9.22
N THR A 281 16.72 -14.03 -9.15
CA THR A 281 17.79 -14.47 -8.23
C THR A 281 17.38 -14.30 -6.77
N ALA A 282 16.78 -13.16 -6.43
CA ALA A 282 16.25 -12.92 -5.09
C ALA A 282 15.20 -13.97 -4.68
N LEU A 283 14.32 -14.35 -5.61
CA LEU A 283 13.23 -15.27 -5.36
C LEU A 283 13.61 -16.76 -5.41
N LEU A 284 14.89 -17.09 -5.67
CA LEU A 284 15.40 -18.45 -5.46
C LEU A 284 15.57 -18.78 -3.96
N ASP A 285 15.66 -17.76 -3.11
CA ASP A 285 15.65 -17.90 -1.64
C ASP A 285 14.73 -16.85 -0.99
N PRO A 286 13.40 -17.04 -1.08
CA PRO A 286 12.43 -16.06 -0.61
C PRO A 286 12.47 -15.87 0.92
N ALA A 287 12.89 -16.87 1.68
CA ALA A 287 13.05 -16.75 3.13
C ALA A 287 14.19 -15.78 3.49
N THR A 288 15.33 -15.87 2.78
CA THR A 288 16.42 -14.90 2.94
C THR A 288 15.99 -13.51 2.49
N ALA A 289 15.23 -13.40 1.39
CA ALA A 289 14.73 -12.11 0.90
C ALA A 289 13.83 -11.40 1.93
N ASP A 290 12.93 -12.15 2.58
CA ASP A 290 12.06 -11.61 3.63
C ASP A 290 12.82 -11.21 4.91
N ALA A 291 14.02 -11.77 5.13
CA ALA A 291 14.87 -11.49 6.27
C ALA A 291 15.96 -10.45 6.00
N TRP A 292 15.97 -9.79 4.83
CA TRP A 292 17.04 -8.85 4.46
C TRP A 292 17.16 -7.64 5.38
N PHE A 293 16.06 -7.16 5.95
CA PHE A 293 15.97 -5.88 6.64
C PHE A 293 15.66 -6.07 8.13
N GLU A 294 16.36 -5.34 9.00
CA GLU A 294 16.06 -5.31 10.44
C GLU A 294 14.83 -4.43 10.69
N GLY A 295 14.81 -3.24 10.08
CA GLY A 295 13.68 -2.34 9.97
C GLY A 295 13.23 -2.26 8.52
N ARG A 296 12.24 -3.06 8.13
CA ARG A 296 11.76 -3.14 6.74
C ARG A 296 11.35 -1.76 6.19
N PRO A 297 11.85 -1.34 5.01
CA PRO A 297 11.38 -0.13 4.34
C PRO A 297 9.86 -0.13 4.15
N GLY A 298 9.22 1.03 4.34
CA GLY A 298 7.76 1.16 4.30
C GLY A 298 7.15 1.03 2.90
N TYR A 299 7.92 0.67 1.88
CA TYR A 299 7.47 0.37 0.52
C TYR A 299 6.78 -1.00 0.43
N PHE A 300 7.19 -1.97 1.26
CA PHE A 300 6.70 -3.34 1.18
C PHE A 300 5.41 -3.54 1.98
N ASP A 301 4.33 -3.89 1.28
CA ASP A 301 3.08 -4.36 1.88
C ASP A 301 3.19 -5.85 2.24
N GLY A 302 3.57 -6.14 3.49
CA GLY A 302 3.83 -7.49 3.95
C GLY A 302 5.23 -7.99 3.58
N HIS A 303 5.34 -9.26 3.19
CA HIS A 303 6.63 -9.87 2.86
C HIS A 303 7.32 -9.18 1.68
N VAL A 304 8.65 -9.07 1.71
CA VAL A 304 9.45 -8.44 0.63
C VAL A 304 9.21 -9.18 -0.68
N ARG A 305 9.12 -10.51 -0.61
CA ARG A 305 8.89 -11.37 -1.77
C ARG A 305 7.60 -11.02 -2.53
N PHE A 306 6.56 -10.48 -1.87
CA PHE A 306 5.31 -10.14 -2.56
C PHE A 306 5.52 -9.08 -3.65
N SER A 307 6.29 -8.04 -3.36
CA SER A 307 6.62 -7.01 -4.35
C SER A 307 7.53 -7.56 -5.46
N LEU A 308 8.48 -8.43 -5.11
CA LEU A 308 9.38 -9.06 -6.07
C LEU A 308 8.62 -9.99 -7.03
N VAL A 309 7.71 -10.84 -6.51
CA VAL A 309 6.88 -11.75 -7.30
C VAL A 309 5.98 -10.97 -8.23
N LYS A 310 5.30 -9.92 -7.72
CA LYS A 310 4.46 -9.04 -8.55
C LYS A 310 5.23 -8.48 -9.74
N ALA A 311 6.40 -7.86 -9.48
CA ALA A 311 7.21 -7.27 -10.53
C ALA A 311 7.76 -8.31 -11.52
N LEU A 312 8.13 -9.51 -11.05
CA LEU A 312 8.60 -10.59 -11.92
C LEU A 312 7.48 -11.09 -12.83
N VAL A 313 6.29 -11.34 -12.29
CA VAL A 313 5.12 -11.79 -13.06
C VAL A 313 4.70 -10.76 -14.10
N GLU A 314 4.70 -9.47 -13.76
CA GLU A 314 4.36 -8.38 -14.68
C GLU A 314 5.31 -8.28 -15.89
N ARG A 315 6.52 -8.86 -15.80
CA ARG A 315 7.58 -8.81 -16.83
C ARG A 315 7.80 -10.14 -17.55
N SER A 316 7.04 -11.18 -17.20
CA SER A 316 7.24 -12.52 -17.74
C SER A 316 6.05 -12.98 -18.56
N GLY A 317 6.35 -13.74 -19.62
CA GLY A 317 5.35 -14.39 -20.45
C GLY A 317 5.25 -15.90 -20.16
N PRO A 318 4.24 -16.60 -20.71
CA PRO A 318 4.12 -18.05 -20.61
C PRO A 318 5.37 -18.82 -21.09
N GLU A 319 6.14 -18.24 -22.00
CA GLU A 319 7.41 -18.78 -22.52
C GLU A 319 8.51 -18.86 -21.45
N ASP A 320 8.45 -18.03 -20.41
CA ASP A 320 9.43 -18.00 -19.32
C ASP A 320 9.15 -19.05 -18.24
N ALA A 321 7.97 -19.69 -18.28
CA ALA A 321 7.54 -20.64 -17.23
C ALA A 321 8.55 -21.78 -16.97
N PRO A 322 9.20 -22.41 -17.97
CA PRO A 322 10.22 -23.42 -17.68
C PRO A 322 11.37 -22.89 -16.82
N ASP A 323 11.80 -21.65 -17.06
CA ASP A 323 12.90 -21.00 -16.35
C ASP A 323 12.50 -20.50 -14.96
N LEU A 324 11.22 -20.24 -14.73
CA LEU A 324 10.66 -19.76 -13.47
C LEU A 324 10.23 -20.88 -12.51
N LEU A 325 10.25 -22.14 -12.96
CA LEU A 325 9.89 -23.29 -12.13
C LEU A 325 10.71 -23.37 -10.81
N PRO A 326 12.04 -23.13 -10.78
CA PRO A 326 12.80 -23.14 -9.52
C PRO A 326 12.35 -22.06 -8.54
N VAL A 327 11.98 -20.88 -9.04
CA VAL A 327 11.43 -19.79 -8.21
C VAL A 327 10.08 -20.21 -7.63
N PHE A 328 9.21 -20.79 -8.45
CA PHE A 328 7.91 -21.28 -8.00
C PHE A 328 8.04 -22.34 -6.89
N GLN A 329 8.98 -23.29 -7.05
CA GLN A 329 9.27 -24.30 -6.04
C GLN A 329 9.76 -23.71 -4.72
N ALA A 330 10.65 -22.72 -4.79
CA ALA A 330 11.16 -22.03 -3.60
C ALA A 330 10.04 -21.26 -2.87
N LEU A 331 9.15 -20.59 -3.61
CA LEU A 331 7.99 -19.90 -3.06
C LEU A 331 6.97 -20.87 -2.45
N ALA A 332 6.67 -21.98 -3.13
CA ALA A 332 5.74 -22.99 -2.62
C ALA A 332 6.20 -23.57 -1.28
N ALA A 333 7.50 -23.69 -1.05
CA ALA A 333 8.08 -24.20 0.20
C ALA A 333 7.93 -23.26 1.41
N VAL A 334 7.76 -21.95 1.18
CA VAL A 334 7.63 -20.94 2.26
C VAL A 334 6.24 -20.31 2.34
N SER A 335 5.40 -20.58 1.34
CA SER A 335 4.04 -20.05 1.26
C SER A 335 3.11 -20.72 2.28
N SER A 336 2.02 -20.03 2.58
CA SER A 336 0.93 -20.46 3.46
C SER A 336 -0.41 -20.23 2.78
N PRO A 337 -1.52 -20.75 3.33
CA PRO A 337 -2.85 -20.53 2.73
C PRO A 337 -3.23 -19.05 2.65
N PHE A 338 -2.67 -18.21 3.53
CA PHE A 338 -2.91 -16.76 3.57
C PHE A 338 -2.03 -15.96 2.59
N ALA A 339 -0.90 -16.53 2.16
CA ALA A 339 0.07 -15.87 1.27
C ALA A 339 0.03 -16.40 -0.17
N ALA A 340 -0.56 -17.59 -0.37
CA ALA A 340 -0.50 -18.33 -1.63
C ALA A 340 -0.95 -17.51 -2.85
N ASP A 341 -1.98 -16.68 -2.73
CA ASP A 341 -2.45 -15.84 -3.84
C ASP A 341 -1.40 -14.83 -4.29
N ARG A 342 -0.65 -14.24 -3.34
CA ARG A 342 0.42 -13.28 -3.64
C ARG A 342 1.71 -13.97 -4.09
N ASP A 343 2.00 -15.16 -3.56
CA ASP A 343 3.23 -15.90 -3.83
C ASP A 343 3.18 -16.68 -5.16
N LEU A 344 2.05 -17.34 -5.48
CA LEU A 344 2.03 -18.40 -6.49
C LEU A 344 1.09 -18.13 -7.68
N GLN A 345 -0.01 -17.40 -7.49
CA GLN A 345 -1.09 -17.28 -8.48
C GLN A 345 -0.58 -16.77 -9.84
N GLY A 346 0.22 -15.71 -9.85
CA GLY A 346 0.72 -15.11 -11.09
C GLY A 346 1.62 -16.07 -11.89
N LEU A 347 2.57 -16.72 -11.22
CA LEU A 347 3.47 -17.69 -11.82
C LEU A 347 2.74 -18.95 -12.32
N LEU A 348 1.72 -19.40 -11.59
CA LEU A 348 0.88 -20.52 -12.00
C LEU A 348 0.10 -20.19 -13.28
N ARG A 349 -0.49 -18.98 -13.37
CA ARG A 349 -1.20 -18.53 -14.58
C ARG A 349 -0.28 -18.46 -15.80
N LEU A 350 0.95 -17.97 -15.62
CA LEU A 350 1.96 -17.99 -16.69
C LEU A 350 2.23 -19.41 -17.18
N ALA A 351 2.48 -20.37 -16.27
CA ALA A 351 2.74 -21.77 -16.62
C ALA A 351 1.55 -22.45 -17.31
N LEU A 352 0.33 -22.11 -16.92
CA LEU A 352 -0.90 -22.62 -17.52
C LEU A 352 -1.26 -21.91 -18.83
N GLY A 353 -0.60 -20.80 -19.19
CA GLY A 353 -0.93 -20.01 -20.37
C GLY A 353 -2.30 -19.32 -20.26
N GLN A 354 -2.69 -18.92 -19.05
CA GLN A 354 -3.97 -18.26 -18.80
C GLN A 354 -3.85 -16.74 -18.92
N GLU A 355 -4.52 -16.17 -19.92
CA GLU A 355 -4.72 -14.73 -20.01
C GLU A 355 -6.04 -14.35 -19.31
N GLY A 356 -5.94 -13.95 -18.04
CA GLY A 356 -7.06 -13.38 -17.26
C GLY A 356 -7.59 -14.24 -16.11
N ARG A 357 -8.32 -13.61 -15.17
CA ARG A 357 -8.78 -14.21 -13.90
C ARG A 357 -9.80 -15.36 -14.03
N ASN A 358 -10.42 -15.53 -15.21
CA ASN A 358 -11.60 -16.42 -15.40
C ASN A 358 -11.42 -17.45 -16.53
N ALA A 359 -10.19 -17.72 -16.99
CA ALA A 359 -9.99 -18.77 -17.97
C ALA A 359 -10.12 -20.15 -17.29
N SER A 360 -11.04 -21.01 -17.73
CA SER A 360 -11.03 -22.43 -17.35
C SER A 360 -10.35 -23.22 -18.46
N LEU A 361 -9.29 -23.94 -18.12
CA LEU A 361 -8.68 -24.90 -19.05
C LEU A 361 -9.24 -26.30 -18.78
N PRO A 362 -9.56 -27.08 -19.82
CA PRO A 362 -9.67 -28.52 -19.65
C PRO A 362 -8.27 -29.07 -19.35
N LEU A 363 -8.05 -29.51 -18.11
CA LEU A 363 -6.80 -30.11 -17.59
C LEU A 363 -6.43 -31.45 -18.26
N GLU A 364 -7.11 -31.84 -19.34
CA GLU A 364 -7.04 -33.18 -19.94
C GLU A 364 -5.70 -33.44 -20.67
N HIS A 365 -4.90 -32.41 -20.98
CA HIS A 365 -3.63 -32.54 -21.70
C HIS A 365 -2.53 -31.60 -21.16
N LEU A 366 -2.19 -31.72 -19.87
CA LEU A 366 -1.09 -30.95 -19.27
C LEU A 366 0.27 -31.34 -19.91
N ASN A 367 1.09 -30.34 -20.23
CA ASN A 367 2.48 -30.54 -20.63
C ASN A 367 3.40 -30.82 -19.41
N GLU A 368 4.68 -31.12 -19.65
CA GLU A 368 5.63 -31.46 -18.58
C GLU A 368 5.86 -30.31 -17.60
N THR A 369 6.02 -29.07 -18.10
CA THR A 369 6.17 -27.87 -17.30
C THR A 369 4.95 -27.65 -16.40
N GLN A 370 3.75 -27.72 -16.96
CA GLN A 370 2.50 -27.56 -16.21
C GLN A 370 2.35 -28.62 -15.11
N ARG A 371 2.68 -29.89 -15.40
CA ARG A 371 2.69 -30.94 -14.38
C ARG A 371 3.72 -30.67 -13.29
N ALA A 372 4.87 -30.10 -13.61
CA ALA A 372 5.90 -29.78 -12.62
C ALA A 372 5.45 -28.66 -11.65
N TYR A 373 4.78 -27.62 -12.16
CA TYR A 373 4.18 -26.57 -11.32
C TYR A 373 3.11 -27.13 -10.37
N LEU A 374 2.17 -27.93 -10.91
CA LEU A 374 1.11 -28.53 -10.09
C LEU A 374 1.67 -29.49 -9.04
N ARG A 375 2.69 -30.28 -9.38
CA ARG A 375 3.38 -31.14 -8.40
C ARG A 375 4.03 -30.33 -7.29
N ALA A 376 4.72 -29.25 -7.61
CA ALA A 376 5.33 -28.39 -6.61
C ALA A 376 4.31 -27.81 -5.61
N MET A 377 3.08 -27.53 -6.06
CA MET A 377 1.99 -27.15 -5.16
C MET A 377 1.48 -28.31 -4.31
N VAL A 378 1.19 -29.46 -4.93
CA VAL A 378 0.64 -30.64 -4.24
C VAL A 378 1.61 -31.17 -3.17
N ASP A 379 2.91 -31.14 -3.46
CA ASP A 379 3.96 -31.61 -2.56
C ASP A 379 4.21 -30.63 -1.39
N SER A 380 3.70 -29.40 -1.46
CA SER A 380 3.84 -28.43 -0.37
C SER A 380 2.71 -28.57 0.65
N ASP A 381 2.97 -29.33 1.72
CA ASP A 381 2.02 -29.55 2.81
C ASP A 381 1.54 -28.25 3.48
N SER A 382 2.36 -27.18 3.50
CA SER A 382 2.01 -25.91 4.14
C SER A 382 0.89 -25.14 3.42
N LEU A 383 0.61 -25.46 2.16
CA LEU A 383 -0.45 -24.83 1.36
C LEU A 383 -1.84 -25.42 1.65
N TRP A 384 -1.91 -26.64 2.19
CA TRP A 384 -3.13 -27.42 2.29
C TRP A 384 -3.52 -27.62 3.76
N ASP A 385 -4.00 -26.54 4.39
CA ASP A 385 -4.62 -26.63 5.71
C ASP A 385 -6.11 -27.00 5.58
N PRO A 386 -6.55 -28.18 6.05
CA PRO A 386 -7.96 -28.60 5.97
C PRO A 386 -8.91 -27.72 6.81
N ALA A 387 -8.40 -26.90 7.73
CA ALA A 387 -9.17 -25.95 8.51
C ALA A 387 -9.39 -24.61 7.78
N ILE A 388 -8.69 -24.36 6.66
CA ILE A 388 -8.75 -23.11 5.91
C ILE A 388 -9.29 -23.40 4.50
N ALA A 389 -10.54 -22.99 4.24
CA ALA A 389 -11.08 -23.03 2.88
C ALA A 389 -10.37 -21.96 2.03
N ASN A 390 -9.66 -22.37 0.98
CA ASN A 390 -8.97 -21.46 0.07
C ASN A 390 -9.77 -21.31 -1.24
N PRO A 391 -10.57 -20.24 -1.42
CA PRO A 391 -11.48 -20.10 -2.57
C PRO A 391 -10.77 -19.82 -3.91
N GLY A 392 -9.54 -19.28 -3.90
CA GLY A 392 -8.84 -18.84 -5.11
C GLY A 392 -8.43 -19.99 -6.04
N TYR A 393 -7.84 -21.06 -5.49
CA TYR A 393 -7.33 -22.18 -6.27
C TYR A 393 -8.40 -23.19 -6.71
N SER A 394 -9.48 -23.34 -5.94
CA SER A 394 -10.60 -24.22 -6.32
C SER A 394 -11.27 -23.79 -7.63
N ALA A 395 -11.30 -22.49 -7.91
CA ALA A 395 -11.86 -21.95 -9.16
C ALA A 395 -10.92 -22.16 -10.36
N GLU A 396 -9.61 -21.99 -10.18
CA GLU A 396 -8.61 -22.12 -11.26
C GLU A 396 -8.32 -23.59 -11.63
N LEU A 397 -8.45 -24.51 -10.68
CA LEU A 397 -8.21 -25.96 -10.88
C LEU A 397 -9.47 -26.76 -11.25
N GLY A 398 -10.63 -26.10 -11.43
CA GLY A 398 -11.88 -26.76 -11.80
C GLY A 398 -12.45 -27.69 -10.72
N GLY A 399 -12.14 -27.44 -9.44
CA GLY A 399 -12.66 -28.22 -8.31
C GLY A 399 -14.10 -27.83 -7.95
N PRO A 400 -14.89 -28.73 -7.32
CA PRO A 400 -16.23 -28.40 -6.86
C PRO A 400 -16.19 -27.29 -5.80
N THR A 401 -17.16 -26.37 -5.87
CA THR A 401 -17.37 -25.33 -4.86
C THR A 401 -17.63 -25.96 -3.48
N PRO A 402 -17.08 -25.41 -2.37
CA PRO A 402 -17.28 -26.00 -1.05
C PRO A 402 -18.75 -25.87 -0.60
N ASP A 403 -19.38 -27.02 -0.31
CA ASP A 403 -20.63 -27.07 0.44
C ASP A 403 -20.30 -26.86 1.93
N SER A 404 -20.85 -25.80 2.53
CA SER A 404 -20.64 -25.38 3.93
C SER A 404 -20.91 -26.44 5.01
N THR A 405 -21.41 -27.62 4.64
CA THR A 405 -21.78 -28.71 5.56
C THR A 405 -20.87 -29.94 5.48
N LYS A 406 -19.86 -29.96 4.60
CA LYS A 406 -18.87 -31.02 4.51
C LYS A 406 -17.48 -30.40 4.48
N GLY A 407 -16.55 -30.91 5.30
CA GLY A 407 -15.17 -30.43 5.34
C GLY A 407 -14.58 -30.29 3.93
N ALA A 408 -13.79 -29.25 3.72
CA ALA A 408 -13.25 -28.90 2.41
C ALA A 408 -12.51 -30.10 1.79
N PRO A 409 -12.79 -30.47 0.53
CA PRO A 409 -12.01 -31.49 -0.15
C PRO A 409 -10.57 -30.98 -0.28
N THR A 410 -9.63 -31.66 0.37
CA THR A 410 -8.20 -31.40 0.19
C THR A 410 -7.82 -31.84 -1.22
N CYS A 411 -7.18 -30.97 -2.01
CA CYS A 411 -6.76 -31.26 -3.39
C CYS A 411 -5.69 -32.38 -3.51
N LYS A 412 -5.39 -33.11 -2.44
CA LYS A 412 -4.47 -34.26 -2.42
C LYS A 412 -4.97 -35.47 -3.21
N ASP A 413 -6.26 -35.51 -3.57
CA ASP A 413 -6.84 -36.60 -4.37
C ASP A 413 -6.75 -36.38 -5.89
N VAL A 414 -6.13 -35.28 -6.34
CA VAL A 414 -5.85 -35.07 -7.78
C VAL A 414 -4.60 -35.86 -8.14
N THR A 415 -4.80 -37.02 -8.75
CA THR A 415 -3.73 -37.81 -9.36
C THR A 415 -3.23 -37.06 -10.62
N VAL A 416 -2.04 -36.46 -10.56
CA VAL A 416 -1.39 -35.74 -11.70
C VAL A 416 -0.56 -36.66 -12.58
#